data_AF-A0A804JC78-F1
#
_entry.id   AF-A0A804JC78-F1
#
_cell.length_a   1.000
_cell.length_b   1.000
_cell.length_c   1.000
_cell.angle_alpha   90.00
_cell.angle_beta   90.00
_cell.angle_gamma   90.00
#
_symmetry.space_group_name_H-M   'P 1'
#
loop_
_entity.id
_entity.type
_entity.pdbx_description
1 polymer ?
#
loop_
_entity_poly.entity_id
_entity_poly.type
_entity_poly.pdbx_seq_one_letter_code
_entity_poly.pdbx_strand_id
1 'polypeptide(L)'
;MMEASKLLIASTVICLVFVGAWADAGAEEEVVVQHLAPDSALKLELEQLRSKISALEASILDRTRDLKSKDETITHLEMIIEEKSKTLLSLQSEIESVQKGAGDAEELVKKAHARAGELEKQMAKLRNDIELQNKRRVALDVQAGETEKKVGELNLKLENLQKINDEQKRRIQKTEHALHVAEEELMRAQLETRAKSKELSQAHGAWLPRWFAAHINRYLELAATYWKHHAKPTLDVFLHKALEKSAQAQKRMEPHLEMAKNKWIPAIKERWVILATNAEPYVHTLSAKTVEVYHTSKDAIATHVVKVQELGGPYFQAAKRFSKPYIDQVATITKPHFKKVQFALKPYKKRIVRAYGKFHKSATVYHHQVQAGIHEHLKKYELTKPLATKELVWFMASALLALPIFLVYRFLSDILCSKNTRKPTRNAHGSHTHRRPKRRHPDK
;
A
#
# COMPACT_ATOMS: atom_id res chain seq x y z
N MET A 1 31.70 29.38 2.42
CA MET A 1 31.50 28.40 3.51
C MET A 1 30.23 28.64 4.32
N MET A 2 29.78 29.88 4.55
CA MET A 2 28.53 30.18 5.30
C MET A 2 27.20 29.78 4.63
N GLU A 3 27.14 29.68 3.30
CA GLU A 3 25.89 29.30 2.60
C GLU A 3 25.62 27.78 2.67
N ALA A 4 26.68 26.97 2.59
CA ALA A 4 26.58 25.52 2.71
C ALA A 4 26.21 25.08 4.14
N SER A 5 26.65 25.81 5.16
CA SER A 5 26.29 25.53 6.57
C SER A 5 24.83 25.88 6.88
N LYS A 6 24.26 26.91 6.24
CA LYS A 6 22.83 27.26 6.37
C LYS A 6 21.92 26.21 5.73
N LEU A 7 22.29 25.69 4.55
CA LEU A 7 21.61 24.57 3.89
C LEU A 7 21.74 23.26 4.70
N LEU A 8 22.87 23.04 5.36
CA LEU A 8 23.11 21.94 6.29
C LEU A 8 22.14 22.00 7.48
N ILE A 9 22.02 23.16 8.13
CA ILE A 9 21.14 23.36 9.29
C ILE A 9 19.68 23.25 8.87
N ALA A 10 19.29 23.85 7.73
CA ALA A 10 17.93 23.73 7.20
C ALA A 10 17.57 22.28 6.85
N SER A 11 18.48 21.52 6.23
CA SER A 11 18.26 20.11 5.87
C SER A 11 18.16 19.20 7.09
N THR A 12 18.96 19.44 8.14
CA THR A 12 18.89 18.66 9.38
C THR A 12 17.65 18.99 10.20
N VAL A 13 17.20 20.26 10.19
CA VAL A 13 15.97 20.70 10.86
C VAL A 13 14.74 20.12 10.14
N ILE A 14 14.73 20.08 8.81
CA ILE A 14 13.64 19.45 8.04
C ILE A 14 13.57 17.94 8.32
N CYS A 15 14.70 17.23 8.43
CA CYS A 15 14.70 15.81 8.78
C CYS A 15 14.25 15.53 10.23
N LEU A 16 14.57 16.41 11.18
CA LEU A 16 14.12 16.29 12.58
C LEU A 16 12.63 16.62 12.75
N VAL A 17 12.07 17.54 11.94
CA VAL A 17 10.63 17.87 11.97
C VAL A 17 9.78 16.73 11.41
N PHE A 18 10.23 16.03 10.36
CA PHE A 18 9.49 14.87 9.82
C PHE A 18 9.55 13.63 10.72
N VAL A 19 10.58 13.50 11.57
CA VAL A 19 10.68 12.41 12.56
C VAL A 19 9.98 12.78 13.89
N GLY A 20 9.98 14.06 14.27
CA GLY A 20 9.33 14.54 15.50
C GLY A 20 7.81 14.73 15.38
N ALA A 21 7.30 15.21 14.24
CA ALA A 21 5.87 15.50 14.06
C ALA A 21 4.97 14.25 13.92
N TRP A 22 5.54 13.04 13.85
CA TRP A 22 4.79 11.78 13.89
C TRP A 22 5.08 10.94 15.15
N ALA A 23 6.01 11.38 16.00
CA ALA A 23 6.35 10.72 17.26
C ALA A 23 5.68 11.38 18.49
N ASP A 24 5.14 12.60 18.36
CA ASP A 24 4.59 13.40 19.46
C ASP A 24 3.05 13.39 19.54
N ALA A 25 2.36 12.64 18.68
CA ALA A 25 0.91 12.48 18.76
C ALA A 25 0.46 11.36 19.73
N GLY A 26 1.35 10.89 20.61
CA GLY A 26 1.11 9.66 21.38
C GLY A 26 1.53 9.65 22.86
N ALA A 27 1.99 10.75 23.45
CA ALA A 27 2.35 10.75 24.87
C ALA A 27 2.09 12.11 25.53
N GLU A 28 0.91 12.24 26.14
CA GLU A 28 0.70 12.49 27.58
C GLU A 28 -0.69 13.10 27.79
N GLU A 29 -1.65 12.28 28.22
CA GLU A 29 -2.71 12.74 29.11
C GLU A 29 -2.93 11.66 30.18
N GLU A 30 -3.14 12.15 31.40
CA GLU A 30 -2.91 11.48 32.68
C GLU A 30 -3.68 10.18 32.91
N VAL A 31 -3.00 9.29 33.63
CA VAL A 31 -3.56 8.16 34.34
C VAL A 31 -4.59 8.65 35.37
N VAL A 32 -5.87 8.44 35.08
CA VAL A 32 -6.88 8.19 36.12
C VAL A 32 -7.10 6.69 36.20
N VAL A 33 -6.69 6.13 37.34
CA VAL A 33 -6.95 4.74 37.73
C VAL A 33 -8.45 4.52 37.77
N GLN A 34 -8.95 3.65 36.90
CA GLN A 34 -10.22 2.97 37.14
C GLN A 34 -10.07 1.49 36.82
N HIS A 35 -10.11 0.72 37.90
CA HIS A 35 -10.25 -0.72 37.92
C HIS A 35 -11.50 -1.12 37.12
N LEU A 36 -11.38 -1.76 35.94
CA LEU A 36 -12.45 -2.57 35.32
C LEU A 36 -11.85 -3.38 34.13
N ALA A 37 -11.46 -4.63 34.38
CA ALA A 37 -12.22 -5.83 34.01
C ALA A 37 -11.90 -6.35 32.58
N PRO A 38 -11.30 -7.55 32.44
CA PRO A 38 -11.21 -8.28 31.16
C PRO A 38 -12.58 -8.71 30.59
N ASP A 39 -13.67 -8.32 31.26
CA ASP A 39 -15.05 -8.67 30.94
C ASP A 39 -15.60 -7.93 29.71
N SER A 40 -15.05 -6.80 29.26
CA SER A 40 -15.68 -5.98 28.21
C SER A 40 -15.65 -6.60 26.81
N ALA A 41 -14.52 -7.23 26.44
CA ALA A 41 -14.39 -7.93 25.15
C ALA A 41 -15.22 -9.21 25.12
N LEU A 42 -15.20 -9.99 26.20
CA LEU A 42 -16.05 -11.17 26.36
C LEU A 42 -17.54 -10.79 26.40
N LYS A 43 -17.88 -9.67 27.02
CA LYS A 43 -19.25 -9.12 27.06
C LYS A 43 -19.72 -8.66 25.68
N LEU A 44 -18.84 -8.08 24.87
CA LEU A 44 -19.14 -7.71 23.48
C LEU A 44 -19.41 -8.96 22.61
N GLU A 45 -18.58 -10.00 22.74
CA GLU A 45 -18.80 -11.27 22.03
C GLU A 45 -20.08 -11.98 22.52
N LEU A 46 -20.38 -11.93 23.82
CA LEU A 46 -21.64 -12.43 24.39
C LEU A 46 -22.85 -11.66 23.87
N GLU A 47 -22.79 -10.32 23.80
CA GLU A 47 -23.83 -9.47 23.22
C GLU A 47 -24.06 -9.78 21.73
N GLN A 48 -22.98 -10.01 20.99
CA GLN A 48 -23.04 -10.36 19.57
C GLN A 48 -23.62 -11.77 19.36
N LEU A 49 -23.25 -12.75 20.19
CA LEU A 49 -23.83 -14.09 20.14
C LEU A 49 -25.30 -14.06 20.57
N ARG A 50 -25.63 -13.28 21.59
CA ARG A 50 -27.00 -13.11 22.08
C ARG A 50 -27.90 -12.47 21.03
N SER A 51 -27.45 -11.43 20.33
CA SER A 51 -28.22 -10.82 19.24
C SER A 51 -28.43 -11.77 18.05
N LYS A 52 -27.43 -12.60 17.70
CA LYS A 52 -27.57 -13.64 16.67
C LYS A 52 -28.54 -14.75 17.11
N ILE A 53 -28.48 -15.17 18.36
CA ILE A 53 -29.42 -16.15 18.93
C ILE A 53 -30.84 -15.57 18.88
N SER A 54 -31.05 -14.33 19.32
CA SER A 54 -32.37 -13.69 19.26
C SER A 54 -32.88 -13.50 17.83
N ALA A 55 -32.00 -13.20 16.85
CA ALA A 55 -32.39 -13.11 15.44
C ALA A 55 -32.79 -14.49 14.87
N LEU A 56 -32.05 -15.55 15.23
CA LEU A 56 -32.39 -16.92 14.84
C LEU A 56 -33.68 -17.39 15.51
N GLU A 57 -33.87 -17.11 16.79
CA GLU A 57 -35.10 -17.41 17.53
C GLU A 57 -36.31 -16.69 16.90
N ALA A 58 -36.16 -15.41 16.54
CA ALA A 58 -37.21 -14.67 15.84
C ALA A 58 -37.53 -15.28 14.47
N SER A 59 -36.52 -15.69 13.70
CA SER A 59 -36.71 -16.36 12.41
C SER A 59 -37.38 -17.74 12.55
N ILE A 60 -37.03 -18.50 13.59
CA ILE A 60 -37.67 -19.79 13.88
C ILE A 60 -39.13 -19.58 14.29
N LEU A 61 -39.43 -18.60 15.15
CA LEU A 61 -40.81 -18.26 15.53
C LEU A 61 -41.65 -17.82 14.33
N ASP A 62 -41.08 -17.01 13.44
CA ASP A 62 -41.75 -16.58 12.21
C ASP A 62 -42.04 -17.75 11.28
N ARG A 63 -41.06 -18.62 11.03
CA ARG A 63 -41.26 -19.86 10.25
C ARG A 63 -42.26 -20.81 10.91
N THR A 64 -42.30 -20.88 12.23
CA THR A 64 -43.26 -21.71 12.95
C THR A 64 -44.68 -21.18 12.80
N ARG A 65 -44.87 -19.85 12.81
CA ARG A 65 -46.17 -19.24 12.49
C ARG A 65 -46.60 -19.47 11.04
N ASP A 66 -45.68 -19.29 10.09
CA ASP A 66 -45.96 -19.53 8.67
C ASP A 66 -46.37 -21.00 8.44
N LEU A 67 -45.63 -21.95 9.01
CA LEU A 67 -45.98 -23.37 8.96
C LEU A 67 -47.35 -23.65 9.57
N LYS A 68 -47.67 -23.08 10.72
CA LYS A 68 -48.99 -23.24 11.35
C LYS A 68 -50.11 -22.70 10.46
N SER A 69 -49.91 -21.53 9.82
CA SER A 69 -50.90 -20.98 8.89
C SER A 69 -51.10 -21.88 7.67
N LYS A 70 -50.02 -22.49 7.15
CA LYS A 70 -50.09 -23.45 6.05
C LYS A 70 -50.83 -24.72 6.46
N ASP A 71 -50.61 -25.21 7.67
CA ASP A 71 -51.31 -26.37 8.23
C ASP A 71 -52.83 -26.09 8.38
N GLU A 72 -53.20 -24.89 8.82
CA GLU A 72 -54.59 -24.43 8.86
C GLU A 72 -55.21 -24.35 7.45
N THR A 73 -54.45 -23.90 6.44
CA THR A 73 -54.95 -23.93 5.04
C THR A 73 -55.09 -25.35 4.50
N ILE A 74 -54.20 -26.27 4.87
CA ILE A 74 -54.26 -27.67 4.46
C ILE A 74 -55.49 -28.35 5.07
N THR A 75 -55.69 -28.21 6.37
CA THR A 75 -56.87 -28.78 7.05
C THR A 75 -58.19 -28.24 6.49
N HIS A 76 -58.25 -26.95 6.13
CA HIS A 76 -59.40 -26.38 5.44
C HIS A 76 -59.63 -27.00 4.05
N LEU A 77 -58.56 -27.22 3.27
CA LEU A 77 -58.66 -27.90 1.98
C LEU A 77 -59.08 -29.37 2.12
N GLU A 78 -58.59 -30.07 3.13
CA GLU A 78 -59.00 -31.45 3.45
C GLU A 78 -60.49 -31.52 3.81
N MET A 79 -60.99 -30.59 4.64
CA MET A 79 -62.43 -30.47 4.93
C MET A 79 -63.27 -30.28 3.67
N ILE A 80 -62.83 -29.40 2.75
CA ILE A 80 -63.52 -29.19 1.47
C ILE A 80 -63.53 -30.48 0.66
N ILE A 81 -62.39 -31.19 0.58
CA ILE A 81 -62.30 -32.46 -0.15
C ILE A 81 -63.23 -33.51 0.46
N GLU A 82 -63.27 -33.62 1.79
CA GLU A 82 -64.14 -34.54 2.52
C GLU A 82 -65.62 -34.22 2.24
N GLU A 83 -66.02 -32.95 2.31
CA GLU A 83 -67.38 -32.50 1.98
C GLU A 83 -67.72 -32.83 0.52
N LYS A 84 -66.82 -32.50 -0.42
CA LYS A 84 -67.02 -32.81 -1.84
C LYS A 84 -67.13 -34.32 -2.07
N SER A 85 -66.33 -35.14 -1.38
CA SER A 85 -66.41 -36.60 -1.48
C SER A 85 -67.76 -37.13 -0.98
N LYS A 86 -68.30 -36.58 0.11
CA LYS A 86 -69.64 -36.92 0.63
C LYS A 86 -70.73 -36.50 -0.34
N THR A 87 -70.63 -35.32 -0.95
CA THR A 87 -71.58 -34.89 -1.99
C THR A 87 -71.51 -35.78 -3.23
N LEU A 88 -70.32 -36.28 -3.59
CA LEU A 88 -70.14 -37.18 -4.72
C LEU A 88 -70.75 -38.55 -4.44
N LEU A 89 -70.57 -39.10 -3.23
CA LEU A 89 -71.21 -40.34 -2.79
C LEU A 89 -72.73 -40.20 -2.69
N SER A 90 -73.24 -39.04 -2.24
CA SER A 90 -74.68 -38.73 -2.24
C SER A 90 -75.24 -38.65 -3.65
N LEU A 91 -74.54 -37.99 -4.57
CA LEU A 91 -74.97 -37.92 -5.97
C LEU A 91 -74.89 -39.29 -6.64
N GLN A 92 -73.91 -40.12 -6.27
CA GLN A 92 -73.78 -41.48 -6.77
C GLN A 92 -74.92 -42.39 -6.28
N SER A 93 -75.31 -42.30 -5.00
CA SER A 93 -76.47 -43.04 -4.48
C SER A 93 -77.80 -42.51 -5.04
N GLU A 94 -77.89 -41.22 -5.33
CA GLU A 94 -79.05 -40.61 -5.99
C GLU A 94 -79.16 -41.06 -7.45
N ILE A 95 -78.03 -41.17 -8.18
CA ILE A 95 -77.96 -41.77 -9.53
C ILE A 95 -78.37 -43.24 -9.50
N GLU A 96 -77.89 -44.03 -8.53
CA GLU A 96 -78.31 -45.43 -8.34
C GLU A 96 -79.80 -45.57 -7.97
N SER A 97 -80.38 -44.56 -7.29
CA SER A 97 -81.83 -44.52 -6.98
C SER A 97 -82.69 -44.13 -8.17
N VAL A 98 -82.23 -43.19 -9.00
CA VAL A 98 -82.86 -42.80 -10.28
C VAL A 98 -82.77 -43.95 -11.29
N GLN A 99 -81.71 -44.76 -11.23
CA GLN A 99 -81.55 -45.96 -12.05
C GLN A 99 -82.53 -47.10 -11.65
N LYS A 100 -83.21 -46.99 -10.51
CA LYS A 100 -84.25 -47.93 -10.03
C LYS A 100 -85.69 -47.41 -10.13
N GLY A 101 -85.92 -46.17 -10.59
CA GLY A 101 -87.26 -45.58 -10.71
C GLY A 101 -87.45 -44.88 -12.04
N ALA A 102 -87.70 -45.66 -13.10
CA ALA A 102 -88.04 -45.12 -14.42
C ALA A 102 -89.48 -44.62 -14.44
N GLY A 103 -89.65 -43.29 -14.50
CA GLY A 103 -90.98 -42.67 -14.62
C GLY A 103 -90.97 -41.14 -14.64
N ASP A 104 -90.25 -40.54 -15.59
CA ASP A 104 -90.66 -39.38 -16.43
C ASP A 104 -89.42 -38.77 -17.12
N ALA A 105 -89.14 -39.24 -18.33
CA ALA A 105 -87.84 -39.15 -18.98
C ALA A 105 -87.61 -37.89 -19.85
N GLU A 106 -88.59 -37.01 -20.04
CA GLU A 106 -88.48 -35.93 -21.03
C GLU A 106 -88.19 -34.54 -20.43
N GLU A 107 -88.65 -34.27 -19.20
CA GLU A 107 -88.35 -33.02 -18.48
C GLU A 107 -86.99 -33.09 -17.74
N LEU A 108 -86.61 -34.29 -17.25
CA LEU A 108 -85.33 -34.55 -16.60
C LEU A 108 -84.14 -34.45 -17.57
N VAL A 109 -84.29 -34.86 -18.84
CA VAL A 109 -83.23 -34.79 -19.85
C VAL A 109 -82.91 -33.34 -20.23
N LYS A 110 -83.93 -32.47 -20.35
CA LYS A 110 -83.72 -31.04 -20.62
C LYS A 110 -83.03 -30.33 -19.44
N LYS A 111 -83.39 -30.67 -18.20
CA LYS A 111 -82.76 -30.13 -16.98
C LYS A 111 -81.32 -30.67 -16.80
N ALA A 112 -81.08 -31.93 -17.16
CA ALA A 112 -79.76 -32.55 -17.16
C ALA A 112 -78.84 -31.94 -18.24
N HIS A 113 -79.33 -31.67 -19.45
CA HIS A 113 -78.56 -31.01 -20.49
C HIS A 113 -78.25 -29.53 -20.17
N ALA A 114 -79.19 -28.79 -19.57
CA ALA A 114 -78.90 -27.44 -19.07
C ALA A 114 -77.83 -27.46 -17.96
N ARG A 115 -77.91 -28.40 -17.01
CA ARG A 115 -76.90 -28.58 -15.97
C ARG A 115 -75.55 -29.06 -16.50
N ALA A 116 -75.54 -29.91 -17.53
CA ALA A 116 -74.32 -30.35 -18.20
C ALA A 116 -73.62 -29.17 -18.89
N GLY A 117 -74.36 -28.30 -19.59
CA GLY A 117 -73.78 -27.09 -20.21
C GLY A 117 -73.27 -26.06 -19.19
N GLU A 118 -73.93 -25.92 -18.03
CA GLU A 118 -73.45 -25.10 -16.90
C GLU A 118 -72.14 -25.68 -16.32
N LEU A 119 -72.08 -27.00 -16.10
CA LEU A 119 -70.88 -27.70 -15.64
C LEU A 119 -69.73 -27.61 -16.65
N GLU A 120 -70.02 -27.67 -17.94
CA GLU A 120 -69.02 -27.54 -19.01
C GLU A 120 -68.40 -26.14 -19.03
N LYS A 121 -69.22 -25.09 -18.83
CA LYS A 121 -68.73 -23.71 -18.63
C LYS A 121 -67.87 -23.57 -17.38
N GLN A 122 -68.25 -24.20 -16.27
CA GLN A 122 -67.46 -24.19 -15.04
C GLN A 122 -66.13 -24.94 -15.20
N MET A 123 -66.13 -26.09 -15.89
CA MET A 123 -64.90 -26.82 -16.22
C MET A 123 -63.99 -26.02 -17.15
N ALA A 124 -64.53 -25.33 -18.16
CA ALA A 124 -63.74 -24.48 -19.05
C ALA A 124 -63.10 -23.30 -18.29
N LYS A 125 -63.84 -22.70 -17.35
CA LYS A 125 -63.31 -21.62 -16.49
C LYS A 125 -62.21 -22.13 -15.57
N LEU A 126 -62.44 -23.25 -14.88
CA LEU A 126 -61.43 -23.90 -14.01
C LEU A 126 -60.17 -24.29 -14.80
N ARG A 127 -60.32 -24.79 -16.03
CA ARG A 127 -59.19 -25.16 -16.88
C ARG A 127 -58.32 -23.94 -17.22
N ASN A 128 -58.92 -22.81 -17.56
CA ASN A 128 -58.20 -21.57 -17.85
C ASN A 128 -57.51 -21.01 -16.59
N ASP A 129 -58.17 -21.07 -15.43
CA ASP A 129 -57.60 -20.64 -14.15
C ASP A 129 -56.41 -21.52 -13.74
N ILE A 130 -56.49 -22.84 -13.94
CA ILE A 130 -55.38 -23.79 -13.73
C ILE A 130 -54.21 -23.46 -14.65
N GLU A 131 -54.47 -23.21 -15.94
CA GLU A 131 -53.40 -22.89 -16.89
C GLU A 131 -52.69 -21.57 -16.53
N LEU A 132 -53.45 -20.56 -16.09
CA LEU A 132 -52.92 -19.28 -15.63
C LEU A 132 -52.10 -19.45 -14.34
N GLN A 133 -52.61 -20.20 -13.36
CA GLN A 133 -51.86 -20.51 -12.14
C GLN A 133 -50.58 -21.30 -12.44
N ASN A 134 -50.63 -22.25 -13.38
CA ASN A 134 -49.44 -23.03 -13.74
C ASN A 134 -48.37 -22.15 -14.40
N LYS A 135 -48.75 -21.20 -15.27
CA LYS A 135 -47.83 -20.20 -15.83
C LYS A 135 -47.19 -19.34 -14.75
N ARG A 136 -47.96 -18.89 -13.75
CA ARG A 136 -47.43 -18.15 -12.59
C ARG A 136 -46.49 -18.99 -11.75
N ARG A 137 -46.85 -20.26 -11.50
CA ARG A 137 -46.00 -21.21 -10.77
C ARG A 137 -44.64 -21.39 -11.46
N VAL A 138 -44.62 -21.62 -12.77
CA VAL A 138 -43.37 -21.77 -13.53
C VAL A 138 -42.52 -20.49 -13.45
N ALA A 139 -43.13 -19.31 -13.56
CA ALA A 139 -42.40 -18.04 -13.40
C ALA A 139 -41.79 -17.90 -11.99
N LEU A 140 -42.53 -18.28 -10.95
CA LEU A 140 -42.04 -18.28 -9.58
C LEU A 140 -40.94 -19.32 -9.35
N ASP A 141 -41.04 -20.51 -9.92
CA ASP A 141 -40.00 -21.56 -9.82
C ASP A 141 -38.68 -21.11 -10.48
N VAL A 142 -38.77 -20.44 -11.64
CA VAL A 142 -37.59 -19.85 -12.31
C VAL A 142 -36.96 -18.77 -11.42
N GLN A 143 -37.78 -17.86 -10.87
CA GLN A 143 -37.29 -16.81 -9.97
C GLN A 143 -36.68 -17.40 -8.69
N ALA A 144 -37.29 -18.44 -8.11
CA ALA A 144 -36.76 -19.15 -6.95
C ALA A 144 -35.38 -19.74 -7.25
N GLY A 145 -35.23 -20.45 -8.38
CA GLY A 145 -33.94 -21.01 -8.79
C GLY A 145 -32.85 -19.95 -9.04
N GLU A 146 -33.20 -18.77 -9.57
CA GLU A 146 -32.25 -17.66 -9.68
C GLU A 146 -31.84 -17.09 -8.32
N THR A 147 -32.80 -16.96 -7.38
CA THR A 147 -32.50 -16.50 -6.02
C THR A 147 -31.65 -17.52 -5.25
N GLU A 148 -31.88 -18.81 -5.41
CA GLU A 148 -31.07 -19.88 -4.81
C GLU A 148 -29.63 -19.85 -5.32
N LYS A 149 -29.43 -19.63 -6.63
CA LYS A 149 -28.08 -19.44 -7.21
C LYS A 149 -27.36 -18.24 -6.59
N LYS A 150 -28.05 -17.10 -6.46
CA LYS A 150 -27.49 -15.89 -5.82
C LYS A 150 -27.15 -16.14 -4.36
N VAL A 151 -28.00 -16.85 -3.62
CA VAL A 151 -27.74 -17.25 -2.23
C VAL A 151 -26.52 -18.16 -2.14
N GLY A 152 -26.37 -19.14 -3.04
CA GLY A 152 -25.19 -20.00 -3.12
C GLY A 152 -23.90 -19.21 -3.37
N GLU A 153 -23.90 -18.27 -4.31
CA GLU A 153 -22.76 -17.38 -4.56
C GLU A 153 -22.40 -16.50 -3.35
N LEU A 154 -23.41 -15.95 -2.67
CA LEU A 154 -23.19 -15.15 -1.46
C LEU A 154 -22.62 -16.00 -0.33
N ASN A 155 -23.06 -17.25 -0.17
CA ASN A 155 -22.49 -18.18 0.80
C ASN A 155 -21.01 -18.49 0.52
N LEU A 156 -20.64 -18.74 -0.74
CA LEU A 156 -19.24 -18.95 -1.12
C LEU A 156 -18.38 -17.71 -0.84
N LYS A 157 -18.91 -16.51 -1.10
CA LYS A 157 -18.22 -15.24 -0.76
C LYS A 157 -18.06 -15.09 0.75
N LEU A 158 -19.08 -15.44 1.53
CA LEU A 158 -19.06 -15.38 2.99
C LEU A 158 -18.00 -16.33 3.57
N GLU A 159 -17.93 -17.57 3.08
CA GLU A 159 -16.95 -18.55 3.53
C GLU A 159 -15.52 -18.11 3.21
N ASN A 160 -15.29 -17.53 2.02
CA ASN A 160 -14.00 -16.98 1.65
C ASN A 160 -13.60 -15.78 2.53
N LEU A 161 -14.53 -14.88 2.84
CA LEU A 161 -14.29 -13.77 3.76
C LEU A 161 -13.97 -14.26 5.17
N GLN A 162 -14.64 -15.30 5.64
CA GLN A 162 -14.36 -15.91 6.94
C GLN A 162 -12.95 -16.50 7.00
N LYS A 163 -12.51 -17.22 5.95
CA LYS A 163 -11.13 -17.73 5.83
C LYS A 163 -10.08 -16.62 5.85
N ILE A 164 -10.35 -15.50 5.17
CA ILE A 164 -9.45 -14.33 5.15
C ILE A 164 -9.39 -13.69 6.55
N ASN A 165 -10.52 -13.55 7.23
CA ASN A 165 -10.58 -13.00 8.58
C ASN A 165 -9.79 -13.87 9.57
N ASP A 166 -9.98 -15.19 9.55
CA ASP A 166 -9.23 -16.11 10.41
C ASP A 166 -7.71 -16.04 10.16
N GLU A 167 -7.29 -15.89 8.89
CA GLU A 167 -5.88 -15.70 8.56
C GLU A 167 -5.35 -14.34 9.04
N GLN A 168 -6.13 -13.27 8.91
CA GLN A 168 -5.77 -11.96 9.45
C GLN A 168 -5.65 -12.01 10.98
N LYS A 169 -6.58 -12.65 11.69
CA LYS A 169 -6.54 -12.84 13.15
C LYS A 169 -5.27 -13.57 13.59
N ARG A 170 -4.90 -14.66 12.90
CA ARG A 170 -3.64 -15.38 13.15
C ARG A 170 -2.40 -14.51 12.91
N ARG A 171 -2.41 -13.68 11.85
CA ARG A 171 -1.29 -12.77 11.56
C ARG A 171 -1.15 -11.67 12.61
N ILE A 172 -2.26 -11.10 13.07
CA ILE A 172 -2.29 -10.10 14.14
C ILE A 172 -1.67 -10.68 15.41
N GLN A 173 -2.11 -11.86 15.85
CA GLN A 173 -1.55 -12.53 17.03
C GLN A 173 -0.04 -12.78 16.92
N LYS A 174 0.44 -13.18 15.73
CA LYS A 174 1.90 -13.35 15.50
C LYS A 174 2.66 -12.04 15.58
N THR A 175 2.09 -10.94 15.06
CA THR A 175 2.74 -9.62 15.14
C THR A 175 2.70 -9.04 16.54
N GLU A 176 1.62 -9.23 17.29
CA GLU A 176 1.50 -8.84 18.70
C GLU A 176 2.53 -9.57 19.56
N HIS A 177 2.68 -10.88 19.38
CA HIS A 177 3.69 -11.64 20.12
C HIS A 177 5.12 -11.20 19.77
N ALA A 178 5.40 -10.92 18.50
CA ALA A 178 6.69 -10.40 18.07
C ALA A 178 6.97 -8.98 18.61
N LEU A 179 5.93 -8.15 18.74
CA LEU A 179 6.02 -6.83 19.35
C LEU A 179 6.36 -6.94 20.83
N HIS A 180 5.64 -7.78 21.60
CA HIS A 180 5.90 -8.01 23.01
C HIS A 180 7.35 -8.49 23.25
N VAL A 181 7.85 -9.40 22.41
CA VAL A 181 9.25 -9.85 22.47
C VAL A 181 10.23 -8.72 22.15
N ALA A 182 9.92 -7.87 21.16
CA ALA A 182 10.78 -6.73 20.83
C ALA A 182 10.80 -5.67 21.94
N GLU A 183 9.67 -5.42 22.59
CA GLU A 183 9.55 -4.54 23.75
C GLU A 183 10.37 -5.07 24.94
N GLU A 184 10.26 -6.36 25.26
CA GLU A 184 11.07 -6.99 26.31
C GLU A 184 12.59 -6.87 26.01
N GLU A 185 13.02 -7.16 24.79
CA GLU A 185 14.42 -7.07 24.38
C GLU A 185 14.94 -5.62 24.39
N LEU A 186 14.09 -4.65 24.03
CA LEU A 186 14.42 -3.23 24.13
C LEU A 186 14.59 -2.81 25.59
N MET A 187 13.69 -3.22 26.48
CA MET A 187 13.81 -2.94 27.92
C MET A 187 15.09 -3.55 28.50
N ARG A 188 15.44 -4.78 28.11
CA ARG A 188 16.72 -5.40 28.50
C ARG A 188 17.93 -4.62 28.00
N ALA A 189 17.94 -4.22 26.73
CA ALA A 189 19.04 -3.43 26.16
C ALA A 189 19.17 -2.05 26.82
N GLN A 190 18.07 -1.40 27.17
CA GLN A 190 18.07 -0.15 27.93
C GLN A 190 18.65 -0.34 29.34
N LEU A 191 18.29 -1.42 30.03
CA LEU A 191 18.87 -1.74 31.34
C LEU A 191 20.37 -2.03 31.22
N GLU A 192 20.81 -2.79 30.21
CA GLU A 192 22.23 -3.05 29.97
C GLU A 192 23.03 -1.78 29.64
N THR A 193 22.48 -0.88 28.81
CA THR A 193 23.15 0.38 28.47
C THR A 193 23.23 1.32 29.67
N ARG A 194 22.19 1.37 30.51
CA ARG A 194 22.23 2.08 31.79
C ARG A 194 23.28 1.48 32.73
N ALA A 195 23.37 0.16 32.82
CA ALA A 195 24.39 -0.52 33.62
C ALA A 195 25.81 -0.20 33.12
N LYS A 196 26.07 -0.35 31.81
CA LYS A 196 27.36 -0.02 31.19
C LYS A 196 27.71 1.47 31.31
N SER A 197 26.74 2.36 31.18
CA SER A 197 26.94 3.80 31.41
C SER A 197 27.35 4.09 32.86
N LYS A 198 26.77 3.38 33.82
CA LYS A 198 27.13 3.47 35.24
C LYS A 198 28.52 2.90 35.52
N GLU A 199 28.89 1.77 34.92
CA GLU A 199 30.26 1.23 34.99
C GLU A 199 31.27 2.19 34.33
N LEU A 200 30.92 2.76 33.19
CA LEU A 200 31.76 3.71 32.47
C LEU A 200 31.94 5.01 33.26
N SER A 201 30.90 5.54 33.90
CA SER A 201 31.01 6.75 34.72
C SER A 201 31.85 6.51 35.98
N GLN A 202 31.78 5.31 36.56
CA GLN A 202 32.66 4.90 37.66
C GLN A 202 34.12 4.74 37.20
N ALA A 203 34.35 4.11 36.05
CA ALA A 203 35.69 3.96 35.46
C ALA A 203 36.29 5.30 34.99
N HIS A 204 35.46 6.19 34.45
CA HIS A 204 35.87 7.51 33.94
C HIS A 204 36.02 8.57 35.02
N GLY A 205 35.35 8.42 36.18
CA GLY A 205 35.63 9.23 37.37
C GLY A 205 37.08 9.09 37.87
N ALA A 206 37.77 8.01 37.51
CA ALA A 206 39.17 7.78 37.82
C ALA A 206 40.16 8.18 36.71
N TRP A 207 39.69 8.36 35.46
CA TRP A 207 40.58 8.56 34.30
C TRP A 207 40.52 9.97 33.69
N LEU A 208 39.37 10.66 33.77
CA LEU A 208 39.26 12.02 33.23
C LEU A 208 39.77 13.04 34.26
N PRO A 209 40.79 13.85 33.93
CA PRO A 209 41.24 14.92 34.81
C PRO A 209 40.07 15.83 35.20
N ARG A 210 39.91 16.12 36.50
CA ARG A 210 38.76 16.88 37.04
C ARG A 210 38.53 18.22 36.31
N TRP A 211 39.59 18.83 35.80
CA TRP A 211 39.51 20.07 35.02
C TRP A 211 38.77 19.90 33.68
N PHE A 212 38.87 18.74 33.02
CA PHE A 212 38.24 18.47 31.72
C PHE A 212 36.74 18.13 31.87
N ALA A 213 36.37 17.38 32.91
CA ALA A 213 34.97 17.15 33.26
C ALA A 213 34.25 18.46 33.61
N ALA A 214 34.89 19.34 34.39
CA ALA A 214 34.36 20.68 34.68
C ALA A 214 34.24 21.54 33.41
N HIS A 215 35.17 21.41 32.46
CA HIS A 215 35.13 22.15 31.21
C HIS A 215 33.96 21.72 30.31
N ILE A 216 33.73 20.40 30.18
CA ILE A 216 32.60 19.86 29.41
C ILE A 216 31.27 20.32 30.00
N ASN A 217 31.08 20.20 31.32
CA ASN A 217 29.83 20.64 31.97
C ASN A 217 29.59 22.14 31.76
N ARG A 218 30.63 22.97 31.86
CA ARG A 218 30.54 24.41 31.60
C ARG A 218 30.11 24.73 30.17
N TYR A 219 30.63 23.98 29.19
CA TYR A 219 30.22 24.14 27.79
C TYR A 219 28.78 23.69 27.53
N LEU A 220 28.35 22.59 28.16
CA LEU A 220 26.96 22.11 28.06
C LEU A 220 25.97 23.11 28.67
N GLU A 221 26.27 23.69 29.83
CA GLU A 221 25.43 24.71 30.46
C GLU A 221 25.36 26.01 29.63
N LEU A 222 26.49 26.46 29.09
CA LEU A 222 26.53 27.63 28.18
C LEU A 222 25.74 27.38 26.89
N ALA A 223 25.84 26.18 26.31
CA ALA A 223 25.06 25.81 25.13
C ALA A 223 23.56 25.74 25.42
N ALA A 224 23.16 25.15 26.55
CA ALA A 224 21.77 25.05 26.97
C ALA A 224 21.15 26.43 27.27
N THR A 225 21.88 27.30 27.96
CA THR A 225 21.43 28.67 28.27
C THR A 225 21.31 29.52 27.00
N TYR A 226 22.28 29.44 26.08
CA TYR A 226 22.23 30.14 24.80
C TYR A 226 21.05 29.67 23.93
N TRP A 227 20.80 28.35 23.89
CA TRP A 227 19.66 27.78 23.18
C TRP A 227 18.33 28.31 23.73
N LYS A 228 18.18 28.31 25.06
CA LYS A 228 16.95 28.75 25.75
C LYS A 228 16.69 30.25 25.56
N HIS A 229 17.72 31.09 25.65
CA HIS A 229 17.56 32.55 25.60
C HIS A 229 17.51 33.12 24.19
N HIS A 230 18.20 32.53 23.21
CA HIS A 230 18.35 33.14 21.88
C HIS A 230 17.80 32.28 20.74
N ALA A 231 18.07 30.98 20.73
CA ALA A 231 17.72 30.14 19.60
C ALA A 231 16.22 29.78 19.58
N LYS A 232 15.68 29.33 20.72
CA LYS A 232 14.28 28.91 20.83
C LYS A 232 13.27 30.02 20.52
N PRO A 233 13.37 31.24 21.12
CA PRO A 233 12.40 32.30 20.86
C PRO A 233 12.42 32.80 19.40
N THR A 234 13.62 32.85 18.80
CA THR A 234 13.78 33.28 17.39
C THR A 234 13.13 32.27 16.44
N LEU A 235 13.22 30.98 16.75
CA LEU A 235 12.60 29.92 15.98
C LEU A 235 11.07 29.95 16.10
N ASP A 236 10.54 30.16 17.31
CA ASP A 236 9.11 30.22 17.56
C ASP A 236 8.45 31.40 16.80
N VAL A 237 9.09 32.57 16.80
CA VAL A 237 8.64 33.74 16.03
C VAL A 237 8.66 33.46 14.52
N PHE A 238 9.71 32.78 14.03
CA PHE A 238 9.81 32.42 12.62
C PHE A 238 8.74 31.40 12.19
N LEU A 239 8.52 30.37 13.01
CA LEU A 239 7.49 29.34 12.76
C LEU A 239 6.09 29.95 12.74
N HIS A 240 5.78 30.82 13.70
CA HIS A 240 4.48 31.48 13.75
C HIS A 240 4.24 32.36 12.50
N LYS A 241 5.26 33.13 12.10
CA LYS A 241 5.18 34.00 10.91
C LYS A 241 5.11 33.21 9.60
N ALA A 242 5.79 32.06 9.52
CA ALA A 242 5.71 31.15 8.39
C ALA A 242 4.31 30.53 8.27
N LEU A 243 3.71 30.10 9.38
CA LEU A 243 2.35 29.57 9.42
C LEU A 243 1.32 30.62 8.98
N GLU A 244 1.41 31.84 9.50
CA GLU A 244 0.50 32.94 9.15
C GLU A 244 0.60 33.30 7.65
N LYS A 245 1.82 33.37 7.10
CA LYS A 245 2.03 33.65 5.67
C LYS A 245 1.58 32.52 4.76
N SER A 246 1.73 31.26 5.19
CA SER A 246 1.20 30.12 4.44
C SER A 246 -0.32 30.10 4.38
N ALA A 247 -1.01 30.44 5.48
CA ALA A 247 -2.47 30.56 5.52
C ALA A 247 -2.97 31.71 4.62
N GLN A 248 -2.27 32.85 4.63
CA GLN A 248 -2.59 33.98 3.74
C GLN A 248 -2.37 33.65 2.24
N ALA A 249 -1.33 32.88 1.93
CA ALA A 249 -1.05 32.42 0.57
C ALA A 249 -2.08 31.40 0.09
N GLN A 250 -2.54 30.50 0.97
CA GLN A 250 -3.59 29.53 0.67
C GLN A 250 -4.92 30.21 0.31
N LYS A 251 -5.32 31.24 1.08
CA LYS A 251 -6.55 32.02 0.79
C LYS A 251 -6.46 32.81 -0.53
N ARG A 252 -5.27 33.22 -0.96
CA ARG A 252 -5.05 33.88 -2.26
C ARG A 252 -5.02 32.90 -3.44
N MET A 253 -4.68 31.64 -3.19
CA MET A 253 -4.56 30.61 -4.25
C MET A 253 -5.93 30.06 -4.67
N GLU A 254 -6.92 30.08 -3.78
CA GLU A 254 -8.26 29.53 -3.97
C GLU A 254 -8.96 29.97 -5.28
N PRO A 255 -9.03 31.26 -5.64
CA PRO A 255 -9.65 31.67 -6.92
C PRO A 255 -8.83 31.27 -8.16
N HIS A 256 -7.51 31.16 -8.03
CA HIS A 256 -6.64 30.71 -9.13
C HIS A 256 -6.71 29.20 -9.33
N LEU A 257 -6.96 28.43 -8.26
CA LEU A 257 -7.17 26.99 -8.31
C LEU A 257 -8.46 26.64 -9.07
N GLU A 258 -9.52 27.39 -8.82
CA GLU A 258 -10.80 27.24 -9.53
C GLU A 258 -10.68 27.61 -11.02
N MET A 259 -9.93 28.67 -11.35
CA MET A 259 -9.66 29.03 -12.74
C MET A 259 -8.75 28.00 -13.45
N ALA A 260 -7.78 27.42 -12.74
CA ALA A 260 -6.95 26.34 -13.26
C ALA A 260 -7.78 25.10 -13.57
N LYS A 261 -8.69 24.72 -12.66
CA LYS A 261 -9.63 23.60 -12.83
C LYS A 261 -10.50 23.76 -14.07
N ASN A 262 -11.09 24.94 -14.26
CA ASN A 262 -12.11 25.13 -15.30
C ASN A 262 -11.56 25.55 -16.67
N LYS A 263 -10.42 26.25 -16.75
CA LYS A 263 -9.87 26.75 -18.04
C LYS A 263 -8.58 26.09 -18.49
N TRP A 264 -7.68 25.75 -17.56
CA TRP A 264 -6.31 25.36 -17.92
C TRP A 264 -6.18 23.85 -18.12
N ILE A 265 -6.80 23.02 -17.26
CA ILE A 265 -6.77 21.56 -17.43
C ILE A 265 -7.28 21.11 -18.81
N PRO A 266 -8.41 21.62 -19.33
CA PRO A 266 -8.91 21.22 -20.65
C PRO A 266 -7.98 21.66 -21.79
N ALA A 267 -7.53 22.92 -21.78
CA ALA A 267 -6.66 23.47 -22.81
C ALA A 267 -5.28 22.78 -22.87
N ILE A 268 -4.73 22.42 -21.71
CA ILE A 268 -3.49 21.66 -21.62
C ILE A 268 -3.70 20.26 -22.19
N LYS A 269 -4.82 19.59 -21.86
CA LYS A 269 -5.13 18.25 -22.37
C LYS A 269 -5.25 18.22 -23.90
N GLU A 270 -5.91 19.21 -24.51
CA GLU A 270 -6.01 19.33 -25.97
C GLU A 270 -4.64 19.55 -26.62
N ARG A 271 -3.81 20.44 -26.06
CA ARG A 271 -2.46 20.70 -26.58
C ARG A 271 -1.53 19.49 -26.44
N TRP A 272 -1.66 18.71 -25.38
CA TRP A 272 -0.89 17.48 -25.20
C TRP A 272 -1.25 16.41 -26.24
N VAL A 273 -2.52 16.27 -26.59
CA VAL A 273 -2.94 15.34 -27.65
C VAL A 273 -2.31 15.74 -28.99
N ILE A 274 -2.37 17.02 -29.35
CA ILE A 274 -1.76 17.53 -30.60
C ILE A 274 -0.24 17.31 -30.60
N LEU A 275 0.43 17.59 -29.49
CA LEU A 275 1.88 17.42 -29.38
C LEU A 275 2.29 15.94 -29.45
N ALA A 276 1.51 15.04 -28.83
CA ALA A 276 1.74 13.61 -28.87
C ALA A 276 1.62 13.07 -30.30
N THR A 277 0.57 13.45 -31.03
CA THR A 277 0.37 13.05 -32.44
C THR A 277 1.52 13.53 -33.34
N ASN A 278 2.03 14.75 -33.10
CA ASN A 278 3.13 15.30 -33.89
C ASN A 278 4.50 14.70 -33.55
N ALA A 279 4.71 14.23 -32.33
CA ALA A 279 5.99 13.68 -31.87
C ALA A 279 6.16 12.18 -32.20
N GLU A 280 5.07 11.45 -32.37
CA GLU A 280 5.04 10.02 -32.72
C GLU A 280 5.94 9.65 -33.92
N PRO A 281 5.88 10.32 -35.09
CA PRO A 281 6.74 9.97 -36.23
C PRO A 281 8.23 10.24 -35.97
N TYR A 282 8.56 11.25 -35.16
CA TYR A 282 9.96 11.55 -34.81
C TYR A 282 10.53 10.50 -33.86
N VAL A 283 9.74 10.02 -32.90
CA VAL A 283 10.18 8.96 -31.97
C VAL A 283 10.43 7.65 -32.73
N HIS A 284 9.57 7.29 -33.70
CA HIS A 284 9.79 6.14 -34.57
C HIS A 284 11.03 6.30 -35.45
N THR A 285 11.28 7.47 -36.01
CA THR A 285 12.47 7.74 -36.84
C THR A 285 13.75 7.71 -36.01
N LEU A 286 13.74 8.32 -34.82
CA LEU A 286 14.91 8.40 -33.94
C LEU A 286 15.26 7.01 -33.37
N SER A 287 14.25 6.23 -33.00
CA SER A 287 14.46 4.86 -32.51
C SER A 287 15.05 3.96 -33.60
N ALA A 288 14.54 4.00 -34.83
CA ALA A 288 15.09 3.24 -35.96
C ALA A 288 16.57 3.60 -36.22
N LYS A 289 16.90 4.90 -36.30
CA LYS A 289 18.29 5.35 -36.50
C LYS A 289 19.21 5.00 -35.33
N THR A 290 18.71 5.03 -34.10
CA THR A 290 19.52 4.69 -32.93
C THR A 290 19.86 3.20 -32.91
N VAL A 291 18.93 2.34 -33.32
CA VAL A 291 19.17 0.89 -33.46
C VAL A 291 20.24 0.63 -34.53
N GLU A 292 20.15 1.28 -35.68
CA GLU A 292 21.14 1.15 -36.77
C GLU A 292 22.54 1.61 -36.34
N VAL A 293 22.64 2.77 -35.68
CA VAL A 293 23.92 3.29 -35.14
C VAL A 293 24.48 2.36 -34.05
N TYR A 294 23.63 1.77 -33.21
CA TYR A 294 24.06 0.83 -32.19
C TYR A 294 24.67 -0.44 -32.79
N HIS A 295 24.01 -1.04 -33.80
CA HIS A 295 24.52 -2.24 -34.46
C HIS A 295 25.82 -1.98 -35.22
N THR A 296 25.88 -0.90 -36.00
CA THR A 296 27.11 -0.52 -36.73
C THR A 296 28.28 -0.22 -35.79
N SER A 297 28.03 0.48 -34.68
CA SER A 297 29.04 0.72 -33.64
C SER A 297 29.50 -0.58 -32.98
N LYS A 298 28.57 -1.48 -32.64
CA LYS A 298 28.89 -2.78 -32.05
C LYS A 298 29.80 -3.60 -32.97
N ASP A 299 29.52 -3.63 -34.27
CA ASP A 299 30.31 -4.40 -35.25
C ASP A 299 31.71 -3.78 -35.47
N ALA A 300 31.79 -2.45 -35.49
CA ALA A 300 33.08 -1.73 -35.56
C ALA A 300 33.93 -1.99 -34.30
N ILE A 301 33.34 -1.91 -33.11
CA ILE A 301 34.02 -2.18 -31.84
C ILE A 301 34.46 -3.64 -31.76
N ALA A 302 33.62 -4.59 -32.15
CA ALA A 302 33.98 -6.01 -32.18
C ALA A 302 35.24 -6.25 -33.03
N THR A 303 35.33 -5.61 -34.19
CA THR A 303 36.51 -5.69 -35.07
C THR A 303 37.77 -5.15 -34.39
N HIS A 304 37.67 -4.05 -33.64
CA HIS A 304 38.81 -3.50 -32.90
C HIS A 304 39.19 -4.34 -31.67
N VAL A 305 38.21 -4.92 -30.98
CA VAL A 305 38.46 -5.82 -29.84
C VAL A 305 39.21 -7.08 -30.29
N VAL A 306 38.83 -7.68 -31.43
CA VAL A 306 39.55 -8.82 -32.01
C VAL A 306 41.00 -8.44 -32.35
N LYS A 307 41.23 -7.29 -33.02
CA LYS A 307 42.59 -6.82 -33.34
C LYS A 307 43.44 -6.54 -32.10
N VAL A 308 42.87 -5.93 -31.06
CA VAL A 308 43.55 -5.69 -29.78
C VAL A 308 43.84 -7.00 -29.06
N GLN A 309 42.94 -7.99 -29.16
CA GLN A 309 43.13 -9.31 -28.56
C GLN A 309 44.20 -10.13 -29.29
N GLU A 310 44.29 -10.04 -30.61
CA GLU A 310 45.35 -10.67 -31.42
C GLU A 310 46.72 -10.04 -31.16
N LEU A 311 46.79 -8.70 -31.11
CA LEU A 311 48.05 -7.98 -30.87
C LEU A 311 48.51 -8.06 -29.42
N GLY A 312 47.58 -7.94 -28.46
CA GLY A 312 47.87 -7.94 -27.03
C GLY A 312 48.00 -9.34 -26.43
N GLY A 313 47.42 -10.37 -27.07
CA GLY A 313 47.42 -11.75 -26.61
C GLY A 313 48.82 -12.30 -26.29
N PRO A 314 49.81 -12.20 -27.20
CA PRO A 314 51.18 -12.68 -26.96
C PRO A 314 51.87 -11.96 -25.79
N TYR A 315 51.72 -10.63 -25.69
CA TYR A 315 52.30 -9.84 -24.60
C TYR A 315 51.65 -10.17 -23.25
N PHE A 316 50.32 -10.34 -23.21
CA PHE A 316 49.61 -10.76 -22.00
C PHE A 316 50.01 -12.18 -21.60
N GLN A 317 50.20 -13.10 -22.56
CA GLN A 317 50.68 -14.45 -22.27
C GLN A 317 52.13 -14.44 -21.74
N ALA A 318 53.01 -13.60 -22.28
CA ALA A 318 54.37 -13.44 -21.79
C ALA A 318 54.37 -12.84 -20.36
N ALA A 319 53.66 -11.74 -20.14
CA ALA A 319 53.51 -11.13 -18.83
C ALA A 319 52.88 -12.11 -17.81
N LYS A 320 51.91 -12.93 -18.23
CA LYS A 320 51.35 -14.01 -17.41
C LYS A 320 52.40 -15.07 -17.09
N ARG A 321 53.24 -15.50 -18.04
CA ARG A 321 54.35 -16.45 -17.76
C ARG A 321 55.37 -15.88 -16.77
N PHE A 322 55.73 -14.60 -16.91
CA PHE A 322 56.68 -13.93 -16.02
C PHE A 322 56.12 -13.67 -14.62
N SER A 323 54.86 -13.22 -14.52
CA SER A 323 54.24 -12.87 -13.24
C SER A 323 53.71 -14.08 -12.47
N LYS A 324 53.37 -15.18 -13.16
CA LYS A 324 52.80 -16.39 -12.56
C LYS A 324 53.59 -16.92 -11.35
N PRO A 325 54.93 -17.14 -11.39
CA PRO A 325 55.65 -17.63 -10.22
C PRO A 325 55.56 -16.69 -9.01
N TYR A 326 55.62 -15.37 -9.23
CA TYR A 326 55.50 -14.37 -8.16
C TYR A 326 54.08 -14.26 -7.61
N ILE A 327 53.07 -14.31 -8.49
CA ILE A 327 51.66 -14.35 -8.09
C ILE A 327 51.39 -15.65 -7.31
N ASP A 328 51.93 -16.78 -7.74
CA ASP A 328 51.79 -18.07 -7.07
C ASP A 328 52.51 -18.05 -5.70
N GLN A 329 53.66 -17.39 -5.59
CA GLN A 329 54.38 -17.20 -4.32
C GLN A 329 53.62 -16.29 -3.34
N VAL A 330 53.12 -15.14 -3.81
CA VAL A 330 52.27 -14.25 -3.00
C VAL A 330 50.97 -14.95 -2.63
N ALA A 331 50.35 -15.69 -3.55
CA ALA A 331 49.14 -16.44 -3.31
C ALA A 331 49.37 -17.57 -2.29
N THR A 332 50.49 -18.30 -2.35
CA THR A 332 50.81 -19.36 -1.38
C THR A 332 51.08 -18.81 0.02
N ILE A 333 51.83 -17.70 0.14
CA ILE A 333 52.08 -17.01 1.41
C ILE A 333 50.77 -16.42 1.97
N THR A 334 49.96 -15.79 1.12
CA THR A 334 48.74 -15.10 1.54
C THR A 334 47.58 -16.07 1.78
N LYS A 335 47.57 -17.27 1.17
CA LYS A 335 46.50 -18.29 1.30
C LYS A 335 46.11 -18.59 2.76
N PRO A 336 47.04 -18.91 3.68
CA PRO A 336 46.68 -19.17 5.08
C PRO A 336 46.14 -17.91 5.79
N HIS A 337 46.72 -16.74 5.54
CA HIS A 337 46.27 -15.49 6.16
C HIS A 337 44.90 -15.05 5.64
N PHE A 338 44.66 -15.14 4.34
CA PHE A 338 43.37 -14.88 3.73
C PHE A 338 42.31 -15.86 4.21
N LYS A 339 42.64 -17.16 4.33
CA LYS A 339 41.74 -18.15 4.95
C LYS A 339 41.41 -17.76 6.40
N LYS A 340 42.42 -17.38 7.21
CA LYS A 340 42.21 -16.95 8.61
C LYS A 340 41.33 -15.70 8.70
N VAL A 341 41.57 -14.70 7.86
CA VAL A 341 40.74 -13.49 7.75
C VAL A 341 39.33 -13.86 7.28
N GLN A 342 39.19 -14.72 6.28
CA GLN A 342 37.88 -15.18 5.78
C GLN A 342 37.10 -15.93 6.87
N PHE A 343 37.75 -16.79 7.66
CA PHE A 343 37.13 -17.47 8.80
C PHE A 343 36.74 -16.50 9.91
N ALA A 344 37.58 -15.52 10.25
CA ALA A 344 37.27 -14.47 11.21
C ALA A 344 36.14 -13.54 10.73
N LEU A 345 36.06 -13.28 9.42
CA LEU A 345 35.05 -12.42 8.80
C LEU A 345 33.75 -13.15 8.48
N LYS A 346 33.72 -14.50 8.46
CA LYS A 346 32.50 -15.31 8.26
C LYS A 346 31.33 -14.89 9.17
N PRO A 347 31.50 -14.75 10.51
CA PRO A 347 30.42 -14.30 11.37
C PRO A 347 29.97 -12.87 11.05
N TYR A 348 30.90 -11.97 10.71
CA TYR A 348 30.59 -10.59 10.36
C TYR A 348 29.85 -10.49 9.01
N LYS A 349 30.28 -11.24 7.98
CA LYS A 349 29.57 -11.35 6.70
C LYS A 349 28.15 -11.90 6.89
N LYS A 350 27.96 -12.92 7.73
CA LYS A 350 26.62 -13.42 8.08
C LYS A 350 25.77 -12.36 8.78
N ARG A 351 26.35 -11.58 9.70
CA ARG A 351 25.66 -10.45 10.34
C ARG A 351 25.30 -9.36 9.35
N ILE A 352 26.19 -8.97 8.44
CA ILE A 352 25.91 -7.99 7.39
C ILE A 352 24.81 -8.48 6.45
N VAL A 353 24.88 -9.72 5.96
CA VAL A 353 23.85 -10.27 5.06
C VAL A 353 22.49 -10.33 5.77
N ARG A 354 22.47 -10.69 7.06
CA ARG A 354 21.24 -10.68 7.86
C ARG A 354 20.71 -9.27 8.09
N ALA A 355 21.57 -8.32 8.42
CA ALA A 355 21.19 -6.92 8.62
C ALA A 355 20.71 -6.29 7.32
N TYR A 356 21.41 -6.51 6.21
CA TYR A 356 21.02 -6.09 4.87
C TYR A 356 19.70 -6.75 4.44
N GLY A 357 19.49 -8.03 4.74
CA GLY A 357 18.22 -8.70 4.46
C GLY A 357 17.05 -8.14 5.27
N LYS A 358 17.27 -7.79 6.55
CA LYS A 358 16.28 -7.08 7.37
C LYS A 358 16.01 -5.68 6.81
N PHE A 359 17.07 -4.91 6.53
CA PHE A 359 16.97 -3.58 5.95
C PHE A 359 16.26 -3.59 4.59
N HIS A 360 16.58 -4.52 3.70
CA HIS A 360 15.95 -4.64 2.40
C HIS A 360 14.44 -4.93 2.56
N LYS A 361 14.07 -5.88 3.43
CA LYS A 361 12.65 -6.16 3.73
C LYS A 361 11.93 -4.93 4.29
N SER A 362 12.54 -4.24 5.25
CA SER A 362 11.98 -3.00 5.82
C SER A 362 11.86 -1.89 4.77
N ALA A 363 12.88 -1.70 3.94
CA ALA A 363 12.87 -0.73 2.84
C ALA A 363 11.80 -1.08 1.80
N THR A 364 11.58 -2.35 1.48
CA THR A 364 10.50 -2.79 0.60
C THR A 364 9.13 -2.50 1.22
N VAL A 365 8.92 -2.81 2.50
CA VAL A 365 7.66 -2.52 3.20
C VAL A 365 7.40 -1.01 3.23
N TYR A 366 8.42 -0.22 3.59
CA TYR A 366 8.32 1.24 3.61
C TYR A 366 8.10 1.81 2.21
N HIS A 367 8.74 1.24 1.18
CA HIS A 367 8.52 1.61 -0.21
C HIS A 367 7.05 1.41 -0.59
N HIS A 368 6.45 0.26 -0.24
CA HIS A 368 5.03 0.00 -0.49
C HIS A 368 4.11 0.94 0.31
N GLN A 369 4.46 1.29 1.54
CA GLN A 369 3.71 2.27 2.34
C GLN A 369 3.76 3.68 1.75
N VAL A 370 4.95 4.13 1.34
CA VAL A 370 5.16 5.41 0.67
C VAL A 370 4.46 5.42 -0.69
N GLN A 371 4.50 4.30 -1.44
CA GLN A 371 3.71 4.16 -2.67
C GLN A 371 2.22 4.31 -2.41
N ALA A 372 1.68 3.66 -1.37
CA ALA A 372 0.27 3.78 -1.02
C ALA A 372 -0.10 5.22 -0.63
N GLY A 373 0.72 5.86 0.21
CA GLY A 373 0.51 7.25 0.62
C GLY A 373 0.62 8.25 -0.54
N ILE A 374 1.63 8.11 -1.40
CA ILE A 374 1.80 8.93 -2.61
C ILE A 374 0.63 8.70 -3.57
N HIS A 375 0.20 7.46 -3.77
CA HIS A 375 -0.94 7.12 -4.63
C HIS A 375 -2.25 7.72 -4.12
N GLU A 376 -2.47 7.65 -2.82
CA GLU A 376 -3.64 8.22 -2.15
C GLU A 376 -3.62 9.76 -2.21
N HIS A 377 -2.48 10.39 -1.92
CA HIS A 377 -2.30 11.83 -2.05
C HIS A 377 -2.48 12.32 -3.49
N LEU A 378 -1.91 11.61 -4.48
CA LEU A 378 -2.08 11.94 -5.89
C LEU A 378 -3.55 11.78 -6.33
N LYS A 379 -4.29 10.81 -5.78
CA LYS A 379 -5.73 10.63 -6.07
C LYS A 379 -6.63 11.66 -5.39
N LYS A 380 -6.21 12.20 -4.23
CA LYS A 380 -6.97 13.17 -3.44
C LYS A 380 -7.21 14.49 -4.18
N TYR A 381 -6.28 14.91 -5.04
CA TYR A 381 -6.42 16.12 -5.84
C TYR A 381 -6.73 15.78 -7.31
N GLU A 382 -7.76 16.41 -7.87
CA GLU A 382 -8.22 16.14 -9.25
C GLU A 382 -7.14 16.39 -10.32
N LEU A 383 -6.21 17.32 -10.06
CA LEU A 383 -5.05 17.65 -10.91
C LEU A 383 -3.98 16.56 -10.96
N THR A 384 -3.72 15.89 -9.84
CA THR A 384 -2.66 14.88 -9.71
C THR A 384 -3.18 13.46 -9.93
N LYS A 385 -4.50 13.28 -9.96
CA LYS A 385 -5.18 12.02 -10.25
C LYS A 385 -4.71 11.35 -11.57
N PRO A 386 -4.50 12.06 -12.70
CA PRO A 386 -3.94 11.45 -13.91
C PRO A 386 -2.46 11.08 -13.78
N LEU A 387 -1.72 11.69 -12.83
CA LEU A 387 -0.33 11.37 -12.55
C LEU A 387 -0.16 10.20 -11.56
N ALA A 388 -1.25 9.68 -10.97
CA ALA A 388 -1.25 8.51 -10.09
C ALA A 388 -1.05 7.19 -10.86
N THR A 389 -0.11 7.15 -11.81
CA THR A 389 0.27 5.95 -12.53
C THR A 389 1.18 5.08 -11.66
N LYS A 390 1.04 3.76 -11.76
CA LYS A 390 1.81 2.80 -10.93
C LYS A 390 3.31 3.00 -11.05
N GLU A 391 3.79 3.34 -12.26
CA GLU A 391 5.21 3.57 -12.54
C GLU A 391 5.71 4.87 -11.88
N LEU A 392 4.99 5.99 -12.01
CA LEU A 392 5.41 7.26 -11.41
C LEU A 392 5.39 7.19 -9.87
N VAL A 393 4.36 6.56 -9.30
CA VAL A 393 4.27 6.31 -7.85
C VAL A 393 5.45 5.46 -7.36
N TRP A 394 5.83 4.43 -8.13
CA TRP A 394 6.99 3.60 -7.83
C TRP A 394 8.31 4.39 -7.88
N PHE A 395 8.52 5.22 -8.90
CA PHE A 395 9.71 6.06 -9.01
C PHE A 395 9.79 7.13 -7.90
N MET A 396 8.68 7.77 -7.57
CA MET A 396 8.63 8.79 -6.51
C MET A 396 8.88 8.18 -5.12
N ALA A 397 8.31 7.01 -4.83
CA ALA A 397 8.59 6.28 -3.60
C ALA A 397 10.06 5.82 -3.51
N SER A 398 10.63 5.37 -4.62
CA SER A 398 12.06 5.01 -4.70
C SER A 398 12.95 6.23 -4.49
N ALA A 399 12.60 7.39 -5.07
CA ALA A 399 13.35 8.64 -4.91
C ALA A 399 13.32 9.14 -3.45
N LEU A 400 12.15 9.08 -2.79
CA LEU A 400 12.02 9.44 -1.37
C LEU A 400 12.89 8.55 -0.47
N LEU A 401 12.96 7.26 -0.75
CA LEU A 401 13.78 6.30 0.00
C LEU A 401 15.29 6.45 -0.26
N ALA A 402 15.67 6.80 -1.49
CA ALA A 402 17.07 6.96 -1.88
C ALA A 402 17.68 8.29 -1.40
N LEU A 403 16.87 9.34 -1.28
CA LEU A 403 17.28 10.69 -0.85
C LEU A 403 18.09 10.72 0.47
N PRO A 404 17.62 10.12 1.58
CA PRO A 404 18.38 10.11 2.83
C PRO A 404 19.68 9.30 2.71
N ILE A 405 19.67 8.19 1.97
CA ILE A 405 20.87 7.36 1.73
C ILE A 405 21.92 8.16 0.94
N PHE A 406 21.48 8.89 -0.10
CA PHE A 406 22.34 9.73 -0.92
C PHE A 406 22.91 10.90 -0.13
N LEU A 407 22.12 11.54 0.74
CA LEU A 407 22.60 12.62 1.61
C LEU A 407 23.66 12.13 2.61
N VAL A 408 23.45 10.97 3.24
CA VAL A 408 24.44 10.34 4.13
C VAL A 408 25.69 9.94 3.35
N TYR A 409 25.55 9.35 2.16
CA TYR A 409 26.67 9.01 1.29
C TYR A 409 27.49 10.24 0.89
N ARG A 410 26.83 11.34 0.51
CA ARG A 410 27.49 12.60 0.15
C ARG A 410 28.24 13.20 1.35
N PHE A 411 27.61 13.19 2.53
CA PHE A 411 28.22 13.64 3.77
C PHE A 411 29.46 12.81 4.16
N LEU A 412 29.35 11.47 4.09
CA LEU A 412 30.48 10.57 4.34
C LEU A 412 31.59 10.75 3.29
N SER A 413 31.24 10.98 2.04
CA SER A 413 32.19 11.28 0.97
C SER A 413 32.90 12.61 1.20
N ASP A 414 32.21 13.66 1.65
CA ASP A 414 32.82 14.95 1.95
C ASP A 414 33.77 14.86 3.16
N ILE A 415 33.48 14.01 4.15
CA ILE A 415 34.33 13.80 5.34
C ILE A 415 35.52 12.88 5.04
N LEU A 416 35.31 11.79 4.28
CA LEU A 416 36.35 10.78 4.00
C LEU A 416 37.20 11.15 2.78
N CYS A 417 36.62 11.85 1.80
CA CYS A 417 37.30 12.31 0.58
C CYS A 417 37.64 13.81 0.62
N SER A 418 37.73 14.45 1.79
CA SER A 418 38.39 15.76 1.94
C SER A 418 39.91 15.64 1.77
N LYS A 419 40.37 15.12 0.63
CA LYS A 419 41.75 15.26 0.18
C LYS A 419 41.83 16.48 -0.72
N ASN A 420 42.28 17.58 -0.11
CA ASN A 420 43.21 18.55 -0.67
C ASN A 420 43.25 18.61 -2.20
N THR A 421 42.32 19.33 -2.83
CA THR A 421 42.71 20.08 -4.02
C THR A 421 43.57 21.25 -3.53
N ARG A 422 44.85 20.98 -3.21
CA ARG A 422 45.88 22.01 -3.35
C ARG A 422 45.77 22.44 -4.81
N LYS A 423 45.11 23.57 -5.05
CA LYS A 423 45.19 24.24 -6.34
C LYS A 423 46.69 24.36 -6.64
N PRO A 424 47.19 23.90 -7.79
CA PRO A 424 48.55 24.25 -8.15
C PRO A 424 48.58 25.77 -8.20
N THR A 425 49.43 26.36 -7.37
CA THR A 425 49.83 27.77 -7.50
C THR A 425 50.25 27.92 -8.96
N ARG A 426 49.41 28.61 -9.72
CA ARG A 426 49.67 28.90 -11.13
C ARG A 426 50.85 29.84 -11.15
N ASN A 427 52.05 29.27 -11.26
CA ASN A 427 53.28 30.02 -11.43
C ASN A 427 53.08 31.02 -12.56
N ALA A 428 53.17 32.29 -12.21
CA ALA A 428 53.32 33.36 -13.17
C ALA A 428 54.69 33.20 -13.83
N HIS A 429 54.71 32.68 -15.06
CA HIS A 429 55.85 32.88 -15.93
C HIS A 429 55.40 33.27 -17.33
N GLY A 430 56.09 34.28 -17.84
CA GLY A 430 55.63 35.18 -18.89
C GLY A 430 55.47 34.52 -20.25
N SER A 431 54.53 35.07 -21.01
CA SER A 431 54.66 35.10 -22.47
C SER A 431 54.17 36.46 -22.97
N HIS A 432 55.02 37.03 -23.80
CA HIS A 432 55.03 38.38 -24.33
C HIS A 432 53.73 38.78 -25.01
N THR A 433 53.15 39.90 -24.58
CA THR A 433 52.19 40.65 -25.41
C THR A 433 52.96 41.55 -26.40
N HIS A 434 52.77 41.21 -27.66
CA HIS A 434 53.26 41.88 -28.85
C HIS A 434 52.86 43.37 -28.85
N ARG A 435 53.78 44.27 -28.48
CA ARG A 435 53.61 45.72 -28.64
C ARG A 435 53.71 46.08 -30.13
N ARG A 436 52.59 46.51 -30.72
CA ARG A 436 52.58 47.18 -32.03
C ARG A 436 53.41 48.47 -31.96
N PRO A 437 54.34 48.74 -32.89
CA PRO A 437 55.00 50.03 -32.98
C PRO A 437 54.05 51.05 -33.62
N LYS A 438 53.75 52.12 -32.88
CA LYS A 438 53.01 53.28 -33.38
C LYS A 438 53.98 54.11 -34.22
N ARG A 439 53.78 54.11 -35.55
CA ARG A 439 54.50 54.94 -36.51
C ARG A 439 54.40 56.42 -36.10
N ARG A 440 55.55 57.09 -35.94
CA ARG A 440 55.67 58.54 -36.05
C ARG A 440 55.95 58.90 -37.50
N HIS A 441 55.30 59.94 -37.99
CA HIS A 441 55.80 60.82 -39.05
C HIS A 441 55.08 62.19 -38.93
N PRO A 442 55.61 63.26 -39.55
CA PRO A 442 56.07 64.45 -38.85
C PRO A 442 55.35 65.74 -39.34
N ASP A 443 55.92 66.87 -38.95
CA ASP A 443 55.78 68.22 -39.52
C ASP A 443 54.50 69.01 -39.21
N LYS A 444 54.58 69.88 -38.20
CA LYS A 444 54.93 71.30 -38.37
C LYS A 444 55.11 71.99 -37.03
#